data_AF-B8RJ48-F1
#
_entry.id   AF-B8RJ48-F1
#
_cell.length_a   1.000
_cell.length_b   1.000
_cell.length_c   1.000
_cell.angle_alpha   90.00
_cell.angle_beta   90.00
_cell.angle_gamma   90.00
#
_symmetry.space_group_name_H-M   'P 1'
#
loop_
_entity.id
_entity.type
_entity.pdbx_description
1 polymer ?
#
loop_
_entity_poly.entity_id
_entity_poly.type
_entity_poly.pdbx_seq_one_letter_code
_entity_poly.pdbx_strand_id
1 'polypeptide(L)'
;FGKMVATAYLLVAGGLGWSSIEVLMISKPKGVIPTLGRHVYFTGPFIGIASAFTVGAYAANNLRGKDDALNYVVGAVAAGGVYGAWKRSVVAGLVTGLFFSIAGVVKKNSIEKGWEFFPEPKKHGVGALNPARYDFTLTQERERNWTK
;
A
#
# COMPACT_ATOMS: atom_id res chain seq x y z
N PHE A 1 16.50 6.48 -3.87
CA PHE A 1 16.40 6.73 -2.41
C PHE A 1 15.09 7.40 -1.98
N GLY A 2 14.69 8.58 -2.48
CA GLY A 2 13.46 9.25 -2.01
C GLY A 2 12.16 8.42 -2.08
N LYS A 3 11.94 7.68 -3.18
CA LYS A 3 10.77 6.80 -3.34
C LYS A 3 10.72 5.62 -2.34
N MET A 4 11.89 5.10 -1.95
CA MET A 4 12.00 4.05 -0.92
C MET A 4 11.65 4.58 0.48
N VAL A 5 12.08 5.80 0.79
CA VAL A 5 11.78 6.44 2.08
C VAL A 5 10.28 6.71 2.21
N ALA A 6 9.64 7.22 1.15
CA ALA A 6 8.18 7.42 1.13
C ALA A 6 7.40 6.10 1.31
N THR A 7 7.85 5.02 0.65
CA THR A 7 7.24 3.69 0.85
C THR A 7 7.48 3.17 2.26
N ALA A 8 8.68 3.33 2.81
CA ALA A 8 9.00 2.95 4.19
C ALA A 8 8.07 3.65 5.21
N TYR A 9 7.81 4.96 5.06
CA TYR A 9 6.87 5.67 5.91
C TYR A 9 5.43 5.14 5.82
N LEU A 10 4.94 4.89 4.60
CA LEU A 10 3.61 4.29 4.40
C LEU A 10 3.50 2.90 5.03
N LEU A 11 4.57 2.13 4.99
CA LEU A 11 4.62 0.78 5.56
C LEU A 11 4.74 0.77 7.07
N VAL A 12 5.48 1.71 7.64
CA VAL A 12 5.49 1.95 9.08
C VAL A 12 4.09 2.34 9.54
N ALA A 13 3.42 3.26 8.84
CA ALA A 13 2.04 3.62 9.15
C ALA A 13 1.08 2.43 9.04
N GLY A 14 1.18 1.63 7.97
CA GLY A 14 0.38 0.41 7.80
C GLY A 14 0.64 -0.65 8.88
N GLY A 15 1.92 -0.87 9.24
CA GLY A 15 2.32 -1.81 10.28
C GLY A 15 1.88 -1.38 11.67
N LEU A 16 1.96 -0.08 11.98
CA LEU A 16 1.42 0.51 13.21
C LEU A 16 -0.11 0.43 13.25
N GLY A 17 -0.79 0.66 12.12
CA GLY A 17 -2.24 0.50 12.02
C GLY A 17 -2.68 -0.93 12.32
N TRP A 18 -2.08 -1.91 11.63
CA TRP A 18 -2.40 -3.33 11.85
C TRP A 18 -2.07 -3.79 13.27
N SER A 19 -0.90 -3.42 13.79
CA SER A 19 -0.51 -3.80 15.15
C SER A 19 -1.37 -3.14 16.22
N SER A 20 -1.89 -1.93 15.99
CA SER A 20 -2.86 -1.30 16.90
C SER A 20 -4.16 -2.09 16.95
N ILE A 21 -4.69 -2.52 15.80
CA ILE A 21 -5.87 -3.39 15.76
C ILE A 21 -5.60 -4.70 16.49
N GLU A 22 -4.44 -5.33 16.26
CA GLU A 22 -4.09 -6.61 16.87
C GLU A 22 -3.96 -6.49 18.40
N VAL A 23 -3.25 -5.47 18.89
CA VAL A 23 -3.05 -5.22 20.32
C VAL A 23 -4.37 -4.90 21.01
N LEU A 24 -5.20 -4.03 20.42
CA LEU A 24 -6.43 -3.55 21.05
C LEU A 24 -7.58 -4.58 20.98
N MET A 25 -7.73 -5.28 19.85
CA MET A 25 -8.87 -6.16 19.62
C MET A 25 -8.58 -7.62 19.96
N ILE A 26 -7.37 -8.11 19.69
CA ILE A 26 -7.06 -9.55 19.71
C ILE A 26 -6.21 -9.91 20.92
N SER A 27 -4.96 -9.45 20.98
CA SER A 27 -3.97 -9.97 21.92
C SER A 27 -4.04 -9.35 23.31
N LYS A 28 -4.51 -8.09 23.42
CA LYS A 28 -4.69 -7.33 24.67
C LYS A 28 -3.55 -7.54 25.68
N PRO A 29 -2.28 -7.37 25.27
CA PRO A 29 -1.13 -7.59 26.13
C PRO A 29 -1.15 -6.63 27.34
N LYS A 30 -0.77 -7.14 28.51
CA LYS A 30 -0.71 -6.32 29.74
C LYS A 30 0.68 -5.70 29.88
N GLY A 31 0.72 -4.37 30.01
CA GLY A 31 1.94 -3.61 30.23
C GLY A 31 2.57 -3.04 28.95
N VAL A 32 3.46 -2.07 29.12
CA VAL A 32 4.06 -1.29 28.01
C VAL A 32 5.05 -2.12 27.19
N ILE A 33 5.93 -2.88 27.84
CA ILE A 33 6.98 -3.65 27.16
C ILE A 33 6.40 -4.76 26.25
N PRO A 34 5.44 -5.60 26.69
CA PRO A 34 4.83 -6.60 25.82
C PRO A 34 4.04 -5.99 24.65
N THR A 35 3.41 -4.84 24.88
CA THR A 35 2.69 -4.08 23.85
C THR A 35 3.64 -3.61 22.75
N LEU A 36 4.75 -2.97 23.13
CA LEU A 36 5.79 -2.54 22.19
C LEU A 36 6.41 -3.72 21.44
N GLY A 37 6.69 -4.82 22.13
CA GLY A 37 7.19 -6.06 21.50
C GLY A 37 6.25 -6.55 20.40
N ARG A 38 4.93 -6.44 20.60
CA ARG A 38 3.93 -6.81 19.61
C ARG A 38 3.91 -5.87 18.41
N HIS A 39 4.01 -4.56 18.64
CA HIS A 39 4.11 -3.59 17.54
C HIS A 39 5.34 -3.82 16.66
N VAL A 40 6.50 -4.09 17.27
CA VAL A 40 7.74 -4.40 16.54
C VAL A 40 7.61 -5.73 15.79
N TYR A 41 7.00 -6.74 16.41
CA TYR A 41 6.80 -8.07 15.81
C TYR A 41 6.00 -8.02 14.50
N PHE A 42 5.06 -7.09 14.36
CA PHE A 42 4.32 -6.90 13.11
C PHE A 42 4.99 -5.90 12.17
N THR A 43 5.43 -4.75 12.69
CA THR A 43 5.97 -3.67 11.87
C THR A 43 7.32 -4.05 11.22
N GLY A 44 8.19 -4.76 11.95
CA GLY A 44 9.51 -5.16 11.45
C GLY A 44 9.44 -6.01 10.18
N PRO A 45 8.69 -7.13 10.18
CA PRO A 45 8.48 -7.94 8.99
C PRO A 45 7.87 -7.18 7.81
N PHE A 46 6.92 -6.25 8.03
CA PHE A 46 6.37 -5.45 6.93
C PHE A 46 7.42 -4.58 6.24
N ILE A 47 8.32 -3.97 7.01
CA ILE A 47 9.45 -3.22 6.46
C ILE A 47 10.37 -4.16 5.67
N GLY A 48 10.67 -5.34 6.22
CA GLY A 48 11.50 -6.35 5.56
C GLY A 48 10.94 -6.83 4.22
N ILE A 49 9.63 -7.14 4.18
CA ILE A 49 8.91 -7.60 2.99
C ILE A 49 8.99 -6.55 1.87
N ALA A 50 8.75 -5.29 2.19
CA ALA A 50 8.80 -4.23 1.17
C ALA A 50 10.22 -3.88 0.73
N SER A 51 11.18 -3.94 1.65
CA SER A 51 12.60 -3.76 1.32
C SER A 51 13.05 -4.87 0.35
N ALA A 52 12.67 -6.12 0.61
CA ALA A 52 12.93 -7.23 -0.29
C ALA A 52 12.22 -7.05 -1.65
N PHE A 53 10.98 -6.56 -1.67
CA PHE A 53 10.28 -6.25 -2.91
C PHE A 53 11.03 -5.21 -3.75
N THR A 54 11.37 -4.07 -3.14
CA THR A 54 12.02 -2.95 -3.83
C THR A 54 13.41 -3.30 -4.32
N VAL A 55 14.22 -3.96 -3.48
CA VAL A 55 15.56 -4.42 -3.87
C VAL A 55 15.46 -5.49 -4.95
N GLY A 56 14.57 -6.47 -4.81
CA GLY A 56 14.38 -7.53 -5.80
C GLY A 56 13.92 -7.01 -7.15
N ALA A 57 12.95 -6.11 -7.18
CA ALA A 57 12.47 -5.48 -8.40
C ALA A 57 13.55 -4.59 -9.06
N TYR A 58 14.29 -3.82 -8.26
CA TYR A 58 15.37 -2.97 -8.77
C TYR A 58 16.54 -3.80 -9.31
N ALA A 59 16.93 -4.86 -8.62
CA ALA A 59 17.94 -5.81 -9.08
C ALA A 59 17.52 -6.47 -10.39
N ALA A 60 16.28 -6.95 -10.49
CA ALA A 60 15.74 -7.53 -11.72
C ALA A 60 15.75 -6.54 -12.89
N ASN A 61 15.39 -5.28 -12.64
CA ASN A 61 15.43 -4.24 -13.66
C ASN A 61 16.84 -3.95 -14.15
N ASN A 62 17.82 -3.82 -13.24
CA ASN A 62 19.22 -3.58 -13.61
C ASN A 62 19.82 -4.77 -14.37
N LEU A 63 19.47 -6.00 -14.00
CA LEU A 63 19.98 -7.20 -14.66
C LEU A 63 19.37 -7.42 -16.06
N ARG A 64 18.09 -7.07 -16.26
CA ARG A 64 17.38 -7.29 -17.53
C ARG A 64 17.41 -6.09 -18.46
N GLY A 65 17.71 -4.89 -17.94
CA GLY A 65 17.70 -3.63 -18.68
C GLY A 65 16.33 -3.23 -19.23
N LYS A 66 15.24 -3.87 -18.76
CA LYS A 66 13.86 -3.65 -19.20
C LYS A 66 12.94 -3.54 -18.00
N ASP A 67 12.06 -2.54 -17.97
CA ASP A 67 11.10 -2.33 -16.89
C ASP A 67 9.73 -2.96 -17.20
N ASP A 68 9.64 -4.28 -17.03
CA ASP A 68 8.45 -5.07 -17.31
C ASP A 68 7.80 -5.64 -16.03
N ALA A 69 6.56 -6.14 -16.15
CA ALA A 69 5.83 -6.80 -15.06
C ALA A 69 6.60 -7.95 -14.39
N LEU A 70 7.50 -8.62 -15.12
CA LEU A 70 8.36 -9.67 -14.56
C LEU A 70 9.30 -9.18 -13.44
N ASN A 71 9.71 -7.90 -13.45
CA ASN A 71 10.53 -7.36 -12.37
C ASN A 71 9.74 -7.27 -11.06
N TYR A 72 8.45 -6.94 -11.17
CA TYR A 72 7.53 -6.90 -10.03
C TYR A 72 7.26 -8.30 -9.49
N VAL A 73 7.22 -9.32 -10.36
CA VAL A 73 7.13 -10.73 -9.94
C VAL A 73 8.37 -11.15 -9.15
N VAL A 74 9.58 -10.83 -9.62
CA VAL A 74 10.82 -11.17 -8.89
C VAL A 74 10.86 -10.50 -7.52
N GLY A 75 10.52 -9.21 -7.44
CA GLY A 75 10.37 -8.51 -6.17
C GLY A 75 9.31 -9.16 -5.26
N ALA A 76 8.17 -9.55 -5.82
CA ALA A 76 7.09 -10.18 -5.07
C ALA A 76 7.46 -11.55 -4.50
N VAL A 77 8.20 -12.37 -5.25
CA VAL A 77 8.71 -13.66 -4.76
C VAL A 77 9.71 -13.45 -3.62
N ALA A 78 10.62 -12.48 -3.75
CA ALA A 78 11.55 -12.13 -2.68
C ALA A 78 10.81 -11.66 -1.40
N ALA A 79 9.79 -10.83 -1.57
CA ALA A 79 8.91 -10.37 -0.49
C ALA A 79 8.15 -11.53 0.18
N GLY A 80 7.64 -12.48 -0.61
CA GLY A 80 7.02 -13.72 -0.13
C GLY A 80 7.99 -14.59 0.68
N GLY A 81 9.26 -14.64 0.27
CA GLY A 81 10.32 -15.32 1.04
C GLY A 81 10.50 -14.73 2.45
N VAL A 82 10.52 -13.40 2.57
CA VAL A 82 10.60 -12.73 3.89
C VAL A 82 9.36 -13.02 4.73
N TYR A 83 8.17 -13.00 4.12
CA TYR A 83 6.93 -13.36 4.82
C TYR A 83 6.94 -14.82 5.31
N GLY A 84 7.40 -15.75 4.46
CA GLY A 84 7.56 -17.16 4.82
C GLY A 84 8.54 -17.37 5.97
N ALA A 85 9.66 -16.64 5.96
CA ALA A 85 10.62 -16.64 7.07
C ALA A 85 9.99 -16.11 8.37
N TRP A 86 9.22 -15.02 8.30
CA TRP A 86 8.52 -14.47 9.47
C TRP A 86 7.49 -15.47 10.05
N LYS A 87 6.71 -16.12 9.20
CA LYS A 87 5.72 -17.14 9.61
C LYS A 87 6.33 -18.51 9.87
N ARG A 88 7.63 -18.69 9.64
CA ARG A 88 8.34 -19.98 9.70
C ARG A 88 7.65 -21.08 8.88
N SER A 89 7.12 -20.72 7.72
CA SER A 89 6.38 -21.61 6.84
C SER A 89 6.70 -21.35 5.37
N VAL A 90 7.23 -22.37 4.71
CA VAL A 90 7.56 -22.33 3.27
C VAL A 90 6.29 -22.18 2.44
N VAL A 91 5.23 -22.91 2.79
CA VAL A 91 3.93 -22.83 2.09
C VAL A 91 3.35 -21.43 2.19
N ALA A 92 3.38 -20.81 3.38
CA ALA A 92 2.94 -19.44 3.55
C ALA A 92 3.74 -18.47 2.67
N GLY A 93 5.06 -18.64 2.61
CA GLY A 93 5.92 -17.83 1.75
C GLY A 93 5.61 -17.98 0.25
N LEU A 94 5.37 -19.21 -0.22
CA LEU A 94 5.02 -19.48 -1.61
C LEU A 94 3.65 -18.89 -1.99
N VAL A 95 2.63 -19.11 -1.16
CA VAL A 95 1.28 -18.58 -1.38
C VAL A 95 1.30 -17.05 -1.39
N THR A 96 1.97 -16.43 -0.41
CA THR A 96 2.10 -14.98 -0.34
C THR A 96 2.93 -14.42 -1.49
N GLY A 97 4.00 -15.09 -1.90
CA GLY A 97 4.80 -14.71 -3.06
C GLY A 97 4.01 -14.75 -4.37
N LEU A 98 3.18 -15.78 -4.56
CA LEU A 98 2.29 -15.89 -5.72
C LEU A 98 1.22 -14.80 -5.71
N PHE A 99 0.59 -14.57 -4.55
CA PHE A 99 -0.39 -13.49 -4.38
C PHE A 99 0.21 -12.11 -4.68
N PHE A 100 1.38 -11.81 -4.12
CA PHE A 100 2.09 -10.56 -4.40
C PHE A 100 2.55 -10.46 -5.86
N SER A 101 2.86 -11.58 -6.51
CA SER A 101 3.26 -11.57 -7.93
C SER A 101 2.08 -11.16 -8.81
N ILE A 102 0.89 -11.71 -8.56
CA ILE A 102 -0.35 -11.32 -9.23
C ILE A 102 -0.63 -9.83 -8.98
N ALA A 103 -0.59 -9.40 -7.71
CA ALA A 103 -0.82 -8.01 -7.35
C ALA A 103 0.19 -7.04 -8.00
N GLY A 104 1.46 -7.45 -8.09
CA GLY A 104 2.53 -6.68 -8.74
C GLY A 104 2.32 -6.51 -10.24
N VAL A 105 1.95 -7.59 -10.93
CA VAL A 105 1.61 -7.56 -12.36
C VAL A 105 0.38 -6.67 -12.61
N VAL A 106 -0.66 -6.83 -11.79
CA VAL A 106 -1.87 -6.01 -11.87
C VAL A 106 -1.56 -4.53 -11.64
N LYS A 107 -0.69 -4.21 -10.67
CA LYS A 107 -0.26 -2.83 -10.43
C LYS A 107 0.55 -2.25 -11.59
N LYS A 108 1.48 -3.03 -12.17
CA LYS A 108 2.26 -2.58 -13.34
C LYS A 108 1.35 -2.34 -14.55
N ASN A 109 0.42 -3.25 -14.82
CA ASN A 109 -0.57 -3.10 -15.89
C ASN A 109 -1.46 -1.87 -15.68
N SER A 110 -1.87 -1.58 -14.45
CA SER A 110 -2.63 -0.36 -14.11
C SER A 110 -1.85 0.90 -14.45
N ILE A 111 -0.55 0.94 -14.19
CA ILE A 111 0.32 2.08 -14.53
C ILE A 111 0.47 2.21 -16.06
N GLU A 112 0.72 1.11 -16.77
CA GLU A 112 0.92 1.12 -18.22
C GLU A 112 -0.35 1.48 -19.00
N LYS A 113 -1.51 1.01 -18.54
CA LYS A 113 -2.81 1.26 -19.17
C LYS A 113 -3.53 2.50 -18.65
N GLY A 114 -2.97 3.18 -17.65
CA GLY A 114 -3.57 4.36 -17.02
C GLY A 114 -4.86 4.09 -16.26
N TRP A 115 -5.06 2.88 -15.73
CA TRP A 115 -6.23 2.55 -14.90
C TRP A 115 -5.96 2.89 -13.44
N GLU A 116 -6.85 3.67 -12.83
CA GLU A 116 -6.76 4.06 -11.41
C GLU A 116 -7.58 3.09 -10.53
N PHE A 117 -7.01 2.62 -9.41
CA PHE A 117 -7.73 1.76 -8.46
C PHE A 117 -8.73 2.53 -7.60
N PHE A 118 -8.39 3.79 -7.29
CA PHE A 118 -9.19 4.70 -6.50
C PHE A 118 -9.32 5.99 -7.31
N PRO A 119 -10.26 6.05 -8.26
CA PRO A 119 -10.46 7.26 -9.05
C PRO A 119 -10.84 8.39 -8.10
N GLU A 120 -10.39 9.61 -8.41
CA GLU A 120 -10.90 10.77 -7.70
C GLU A 120 -12.42 10.81 -7.85
N PRO A 121 -13.18 10.97 -6.75
CA PRO A 121 -14.62 11.09 -6.84
C PRO A 121 -14.93 12.27 -7.76
N LYS A 122 -15.57 12.00 -8.89
CA LYS A 122 -15.95 13.03 -9.86
C LYS A 122 -16.77 14.07 -9.12
N LYS A 123 -16.23 15.29 -8.99
CA LYS A 123 -16.88 16.39 -8.28
C LYS A 123 -18.14 16.91 -9.00
N HIS A 124 -18.41 16.44 -10.21
CA HIS A 124 -19.53 16.87 -11.04
C HIS A 124 -20.76 16.00 -10.77
N GLY A 125 -21.83 16.61 -10.25
CA GLY A 125 -23.13 15.97 -10.12
C GLY A 125 -23.74 15.70 -11.50
N VAL A 126 -24.00 14.43 -11.81
CA VAL A 126 -24.67 14.02 -13.04
C VAL A 126 -26.18 14.21 -12.84
N GLY A 127 -26.69 15.42 -13.08
CA GLY A 127 -28.12 15.67 -12.88
C GLY A 127 -28.68 17.08 -13.15
N ALA A 128 -27.91 18.03 -13.68
CA ALA A 128 -28.43 19.38 -13.94
C ALA A 128 -28.78 19.61 -15.41
N LEU A 129 -29.98 20.12 -15.67
CA LEU A 129 -30.44 20.60 -16.99
C LEU A 129 -29.63 21.80 -17.52
N ASN A 130 -28.76 22.41 -16.70
CA ASN A 130 -27.89 23.52 -17.11
C ASN A 130 -26.59 23.59 -16.26
N PRO A 131 -25.58 22.75 -16.54
CA PRO A 131 -24.37 22.60 -15.71
C PRO A 131 -23.36 23.75 -15.84
N ALA A 132 -23.51 24.64 -16.83
CA ALA A 132 -22.61 25.78 -17.02
C ALA A 132 -23.01 27.02 -16.20
N ARG A 133 -24.26 27.10 -15.73
CA ARG A 133 -24.80 28.29 -15.04
C ARG A 133 -24.79 28.17 -13.52
N TYR A 134 -24.77 26.94 -13.00
CA TYR A 134 -24.82 26.66 -11.57
C TYR A 134 -23.86 25.52 -11.26
N ASP A 135 -22.86 25.81 -10.42
CA ASP A 135 -21.98 24.79 -9.85
C ASP A 135 -22.76 24.07 -8.74
N PHE A 136 -22.91 22.75 -8.87
CA PHE A 136 -23.60 21.90 -7.89
C PHE A 136 -22.62 20.98 -7.15
N THR A 137 -21.33 21.28 -7.16
CA THR A 137 -20.32 20.50 -6.45
C THR A 137 -20.55 20.61 -4.93
N LEU A 138 -20.56 19.46 -4.22
CA LEU A 138 -20.76 19.37 -2.77
C LEU A 138 -19.75 20.17 -1.92
N THR A 139 -18.66 20.62 -2.54
CA THR A 139 -17.56 21.38 -1.92
C THR A 139 -17.63 22.88 -2.18
N GLN A 140 -18.68 23.38 -2.86
CA GLN A 140 -18.83 24.81 -3.08
C GLN A 140 -19.02 25.54 -1.74
N GLU A 141 -18.22 26.58 -1.50
CA GLU A 141 -18.45 27.48 -0.38
C GLU A 141 -19.75 28.25 -0.66
N ARG A 142 -20.80 27.97 0.13
CA ARG A 142 -22.08 28.67 0.02
C ARG A 142 -21.86 30.15 0.36
N GLU A 143 -22.48 31.06 -0.40
CA GLU A 143 -22.39 32.50 -0.13
C GLU A 143 -22.63 32.77 1.36
N ARG A 144 -21.58 33.23 2.01
CA ARG A 144 -21.57 33.61 3.41
C ARG A 144 -22.13 35.03 3.47
N ASN A 145 -23.41 35.17 3.81
CA ASN A 145 -24.12 36.46 3.96
C ASN A 145 -23.60 37.37 5.09
N TRP A 146 -22.38 37.16 5.57
CA TRP A 146 -21.72 37.98 6.57
C TRP A 146 -20.61 38.74 5.86
N THR A 147 -20.99 39.93 5.43
CA THR A 147 -20.13 40.96 4.84
C THR A 147 -19.03 41.41 5.81
N LYS A 148 -17.94 41.92 5.22
CA LYS A 148 -16.81 42.61 5.88
C LYS A 148 -17.26 43.74 6.80
#